data_AF-A0A5N6KRL4-F1
#
_entry.id   AF-A0A5N6KRL4-F1
#
_cell.length_a   1.000
_cell.length_b   1.000
_cell.length_c   1.000
_cell.angle_alpha   90.00
_cell.angle_beta   90.00
_cell.angle_gamma   90.00
#
_symmetry.space_group_name_H-M   'P 1'
#
loop_
_entity.id
_entity.type
_entity.pdbx_description
1 polymer ?
#
loop_
_entity_poly.entity_id
_entity_poly.type
_entity_poly.pdbx_seq_one_letter_code
_entity_poly.pdbx_strand_id
1 'polypeptide(L)'
;MPYVARATRLFVPFFIFLTCFVALFISGNDPTSLFYRAPRDPEKQWPYSSFRRAEASSIIEEAISIHNSGVNDTSAILKASPSQPPELCIGIATVARPNARYFSSAVGSLLHHLSPEERARIHLVLLVAHIDQRNHPAWSEGWVQILADTLLTYDTLPDAEIDRVKEMEVEGGEYRRKGLYDYAYLLDTCMQTGAPNVLVLEDDVVAMDGWFARTRAAVQAAHSVGKDWLYLRLFYTDTFMGWNGESWGTYLFHSVQAALLVAIATALAHFATFRSSNQGPSLRLHGPLDRAAPSIIFGYRAYAGVWLLLARPAIPRQQST
;
A
#
# COMPACT_ATOMS: atom_id res chain seq x y z
N MET A 1 6.62 -47.58 -26.55
CA MET A 1 6.68 -47.35 -25.08
C MET A 1 7.73 -46.36 -24.55
N PRO A 2 8.83 -45.96 -25.24
CA PRO A 2 9.76 -44.98 -24.67
C PRO A 2 9.26 -43.52 -24.73
N TYR A 3 8.28 -43.24 -25.59
CA TYR A 3 7.78 -41.87 -25.84
C TYR A 3 6.89 -41.33 -24.70
N VAL A 4 6.05 -42.16 -24.09
CA VAL A 4 5.14 -41.70 -23.02
C VAL A 4 5.91 -41.47 -21.70
N ALA A 5 6.84 -42.36 -21.35
CA ALA A 5 7.71 -42.15 -20.19
C ALA A 5 8.68 -40.95 -20.37
N ARG A 6 9.08 -40.63 -21.62
CA ARG A 6 9.80 -39.39 -21.94
C ARG A 6 8.90 -38.16 -21.82
N ALA A 7 7.65 -38.25 -22.27
CA ALA A 7 6.68 -37.15 -22.19
C ALA A 7 6.38 -36.77 -20.73
N THR A 8 6.19 -37.72 -19.82
CA THR A 8 5.95 -37.43 -18.40
C THR A 8 7.18 -36.84 -17.70
N ARG A 9 8.39 -37.30 -18.07
CA ARG A 9 9.67 -36.76 -17.52
C ARG A 9 9.96 -35.33 -17.95
N LEU A 10 9.44 -34.89 -19.09
CA LEU A 10 9.61 -33.53 -19.60
C LEU A 10 8.44 -32.61 -19.19
N PHE A 11 7.24 -33.17 -18.99
CA PHE A 11 6.05 -32.39 -18.63
C PHE A 11 6.17 -31.73 -17.25
N VAL A 12 6.63 -32.46 -16.23
CA VAL A 12 6.77 -31.91 -14.86
C VAL A 12 7.77 -30.74 -14.81
N PRO A 13 9.02 -30.85 -15.29
CA PRO A 13 9.95 -29.73 -15.28
C PRO A 13 9.50 -28.59 -16.21
N PHE A 14 8.83 -28.89 -17.34
CA PHE A 14 8.25 -27.87 -18.21
C PHE A 14 7.11 -27.11 -17.52
N PHE A 15 6.23 -27.80 -16.81
CA PHE A 15 5.15 -27.17 -16.06
C PHE A 15 5.67 -26.33 -14.90
N ILE A 16 6.66 -26.82 -14.14
CA ILE A 16 7.34 -26.03 -13.10
C ILE A 16 8.02 -24.81 -13.72
N PHE A 17 8.76 -24.99 -14.82
CA PHE A 17 9.41 -23.88 -15.53
C PHE A 17 8.39 -22.84 -16.01
N LEU A 18 7.30 -23.27 -16.64
CA LEU A 18 6.25 -22.37 -17.13
C LEU A 18 5.57 -21.65 -15.97
N THR A 19 5.28 -22.34 -14.87
CA THR A 19 4.66 -21.74 -13.67
C THR A 19 5.61 -20.71 -13.03
N CYS A 20 6.90 -21.04 -12.88
CA CYS A 20 7.91 -20.11 -12.38
C CYS A 20 8.12 -18.94 -13.34
N PHE A 21 8.15 -19.17 -14.65
CA PHE A 21 8.30 -18.13 -15.67
C PHE A 21 7.12 -17.17 -15.67
N VAL A 22 5.89 -17.70 -15.63
CA VAL A 22 4.67 -16.91 -15.52
C VAL A 22 4.63 -16.14 -14.20
N ALA A 23 5.02 -16.76 -13.09
CA ALA A 23 5.13 -16.08 -11.79
C ALA A 23 6.20 -14.98 -11.80
N LEU A 24 7.35 -15.18 -12.44
CA LEU A 24 8.39 -14.16 -12.63
C LEU A 24 7.92 -12.98 -13.49
N PHE A 25 7.07 -13.24 -14.47
CA PHE A 25 6.53 -12.21 -15.38
C PHE A 25 5.38 -11.43 -14.75
N ILE A 26 4.39 -12.12 -14.19
CA ILE A 26 3.20 -11.50 -13.59
C ILE A 26 3.55 -10.83 -12.27
N SER A 27 4.28 -11.55 -11.42
CA SER A 27 4.54 -11.13 -10.05
C SER A 27 5.87 -10.39 -9.91
N GLY A 28 6.51 -10.00 -11.02
CA GLY A 28 7.76 -9.23 -11.02
C GLY A 28 7.59 -7.77 -10.57
N ASN A 29 6.38 -7.21 -10.75
CA ASN A 29 6.03 -5.85 -10.35
C ASN A 29 5.23 -5.81 -9.03
N ASP A 30 4.95 -6.97 -8.45
CA ASP A 30 4.20 -7.09 -7.21
C ASP A 30 5.20 -7.09 -6.04
N PRO A 31 5.26 -6.04 -5.21
CA PRO A 31 6.18 -5.95 -4.08
C PRO A 31 5.99 -7.06 -3.04
N THR A 32 4.85 -7.75 -3.06
CA THR A 32 4.52 -8.86 -2.16
C THR A 32 5.01 -10.23 -2.67
N SER A 33 5.50 -10.27 -3.91
CA SER A 33 5.96 -11.50 -4.55
C SER A 33 7.40 -11.84 -4.20
N LEU A 34 7.71 -13.13 -4.05
CA LEU A 34 9.09 -13.62 -4.00
C LEU A 34 9.89 -13.25 -5.25
N PHE A 35 9.19 -13.03 -6.36
CA PHE A 35 9.75 -12.65 -7.65
C PHE A 35 9.82 -11.14 -7.87
N TYR A 36 9.48 -10.34 -6.85
CA TYR A 36 9.51 -8.89 -6.95
C TYR A 36 10.89 -8.39 -7.37
N ARG A 37 10.91 -7.59 -8.43
CA ARG A 37 12.11 -6.89 -8.87
C ARG A 37 11.97 -5.44 -8.43
N ALA A 38 12.53 -5.16 -7.26
CA ALA A 38 12.62 -3.79 -6.76
C ALA A 38 13.25 -2.90 -7.85
N PRO A 39 12.63 -1.75 -8.17
CA PRO A 39 13.18 -0.80 -9.11
C PRO A 39 14.62 -0.47 -8.74
N ARG A 40 15.56 -0.57 -9.69
CA ARG A 40 16.87 0.08 -9.52
C ARG A 40 16.74 1.59 -9.46
N ASP A 41 15.71 2.11 -10.14
CA ASP A 41 15.38 3.53 -10.23
C ASP A 41 13.86 3.68 -10.11
N PRO A 42 13.34 3.91 -8.88
CA PRO A 42 11.91 4.04 -8.62
C PRO A 42 11.24 5.15 -9.43
N GLU A 43 11.97 6.23 -9.73
CA GLU A 43 11.44 7.37 -10.46
C GLU A 43 11.14 7.03 -11.92
N LYS A 44 11.99 6.19 -12.53
CA LYS A 44 11.76 5.67 -13.89
C LYS A 44 10.67 4.62 -13.97
N GLN A 45 10.43 3.89 -12.88
CA GLN A 45 9.42 2.83 -12.85
C GLN A 45 8.01 3.35 -12.55
N TRP A 46 7.88 4.49 -11.87
CA TRP A 46 6.61 5.15 -11.60
C TRP A 46 6.54 6.55 -12.22
N PRO A 47 6.62 6.66 -13.56
CA PRO A 47 6.79 7.93 -14.25
C PRO A 47 5.68 8.93 -13.95
N TYR A 48 4.44 8.45 -13.75
CA TYR A 48 3.32 9.34 -13.44
C TYR A 48 3.42 9.96 -12.04
N SER A 49 3.76 9.18 -11.01
CA SER A 49 3.94 9.72 -9.66
C SER A 49 5.13 10.68 -9.61
N SER A 50 6.23 10.37 -10.30
CA SER A 50 7.38 11.27 -10.44
C SER A 50 7.00 12.58 -11.12
N PHE A 51 6.22 12.51 -12.20
CA PHE A 51 5.69 13.67 -12.91
C PHE A 51 4.81 14.55 -11.99
N ARG A 52 3.88 13.94 -11.25
CA ARG A 52 3.02 14.66 -10.29
C ARG A 52 3.81 15.30 -9.14
N ARG A 53 4.90 14.68 -8.68
CA ARG A 53 5.80 15.29 -7.68
C ARG A 53 6.55 16.49 -8.24
N ALA A 54 7.00 16.41 -9.50
CA ALA A 54 7.66 17.54 -10.15
C ALA A 54 6.70 18.73 -10.33
N GLU A 55 5.45 18.47 -10.72
CA GLU A 55 4.40 19.49 -10.79
C GLU A 55 4.12 20.11 -9.41
N ALA A 56 4.02 19.29 -8.36
CA ALA A 56 3.79 19.74 -6.99
C ALA A 56 4.85 20.75 -6.51
N SER A 57 6.12 20.59 -6.91
CA SER A 57 7.21 21.49 -6.50
C SER A 57 6.97 22.95 -6.91
N SER A 58 6.30 23.20 -8.05
CA SER A 58 6.08 24.56 -8.55
C SER A 58 5.28 25.43 -7.58
N ILE A 59 4.17 24.92 -7.04
CA ILE A 59 3.33 25.62 -6.06
C ILE A 59 4.06 25.80 -4.73
N ILE A 60 4.85 24.81 -4.33
CA ILE A 60 5.64 24.90 -3.09
C ILE A 60 6.69 26.01 -3.23
N GLU A 61 7.42 26.06 -4.35
CA GLU A 61 8.42 27.09 -4.62
C GLU A 61 7.81 28.49 -4.69
N GLU A 62 6.64 28.63 -5.32
CA GLU A 62 5.88 29.89 -5.33
C GLU A 62 5.50 30.33 -3.91
N ALA A 63 4.99 29.42 -3.09
CA ALA A 63 4.63 29.71 -1.70
C ALA A 63 5.85 30.10 -0.85
N ILE A 64 7.01 29.44 -1.04
CA ILE A 64 8.27 29.81 -0.40
C ILE A 64 8.70 31.23 -0.83
N SER A 65 8.59 31.56 -2.12
CA SER A 65 8.93 32.88 -2.64
C SER A 65 8.06 33.98 -2.02
N ILE A 66 6.75 33.74 -1.89
CA ILE A 66 5.81 34.67 -1.26
C ILE A 66 6.17 34.87 0.22
N HIS A 67 6.43 33.79 0.95
CA HIS A 67 6.84 33.85 2.36
C HIS A 67 8.11 34.70 2.54
N ASN A 68 9.14 34.44 1.75
CA ASN A 68 10.43 35.14 1.83
C ASN A 68 10.36 36.60 1.41
N SER A 69 9.38 36.96 0.58
CA SER A 69 9.18 38.36 0.16
C SER A 69 8.61 39.22 1.28
N GLY A 70 8.06 38.63 2.35
CA GLY A 70 7.43 39.35 3.46
C GLY A 70 6.18 40.13 3.06
N VAL A 71 5.69 39.91 1.84
CA VAL A 71 4.49 40.55 1.29
C VAL A 71 3.29 39.76 1.80
N ASN A 72 2.45 40.39 2.62
CA ASN A 72 1.19 39.80 3.10
C ASN A 72 0.12 39.69 2.00
N ASP A 73 0.44 40.07 0.76
CA ASP A 73 -0.46 39.93 -0.37
C ASP A 73 -0.42 38.49 -0.89
N THR A 74 -1.15 37.63 -0.19
CA THR A 74 -1.41 36.24 -0.59
C THR A 74 -2.58 36.13 -1.57
N SER A 75 -3.05 37.24 -2.17
CA SER A 75 -4.20 37.22 -3.08
C SER A 75 -4.00 36.31 -4.30
N ALA A 76 -2.76 36.04 -4.69
CA ALA A 76 -2.42 35.07 -5.73
C ALA A 76 -2.70 33.61 -5.31
N ILE A 77 -2.59 33.29 -4.01
CA ILE A 77 -2.85 31.96 -3.46
C ILE A 77 -4.28 31.93 -2.95
N LEU A 78 -5.15 31.37 -3.78
CA LEU A 78 -6.53 31.18 -3.42
C LEU A 78 -6.63 30.18 -2.26
N LYS A 79 -7.36 30.62 -1.23
CA LYS A 79 -7.70 29.83 -0.03
C LYS A 79 -9.17 29.44 -0.05
N ALA A 80 -9.60 28.71 0.98
CA ALA A 80 -11.02 28.43 1.18
C ALA A 80 -11.83 29.74 1.18
N SER A 81 -13.04 29.70 0.62
CA SER A 81 -13.91 30.87 0.62
C SER A 81 -14.32 31.24 2.05
N PRO A 82 -14.19 32.51 2.49
CA PRO A 82 -14.66 32.93 3.81
C PRO A 82 -16.18 33.08 3.88
N SER A 83 -16.88 33.06 2.74
CA SER A 83 -18.31 33.39 2.65
C SER A 83 -19.25 32.17 2.69
N GLN A 84 -18.72 30.95 2.55
CA GLN A 84 -19.50 29.71 2.51
C GLN A 84 -18.72 28.58 3.20
N PRO A 85 -19.40 27.63 3.87
CA PRO A 85 -18.73 26.46 4.41
C PRO A 85 -18.05 25.67 3.28
N PRO A 86 -16.85 25.11 3.50
CA PRO A 86 -16.15 24.30 2.52
C PRO A 86 -16.97 23.04 2.19
N GLU A 87 -16.82 22.55 0.96
CA GLU A 87 -17.43 21.28 0.54
C GLU A 87 -16.65 20.06 1.07
N LEU A 88 -15.34 20.23 1.24
CA LEU A 88 -14.40 19.21 1.68
C LEU A 88 -13.37 19.82 2.64
N CYS A 89 -13.24 19.25 3.84
CA CYS A 89 -12.07 19.50 4.69
C CYS A 89 -11.02 18.42 4.44
N ILE A 90 -9.79 18.83 4.17
CA ILE A 90 -8.65 17.92 3.99
C ILE A 90 -7.71 18.09 5.16
N GLY A 91 -7.50 17.02 5.91
CA GLY A 91 -6.51 16.97 6.98
C GLY A 91 -5.28 16.19 6.56
N ILE A 92 -4.09 16.73 6.80
CA ILE A 92 -2.82 16.00 6.64
C ILE A 92 -1.98 16.17 7.92
N ALA A 93 -1.59 15.07 8.53
CA ALA A 93 -0.64 15.06 9.65
C ALA A 93 0.74 14.67 9.15
N THR A 94 1.78 15.36 9.62
CA THR A 94 3.17 15.11 9.20
C THR A 94 4.10 15.08 10.41
N VAL A 95 5.12 14.21 10.32
CA VAL A 95 6.24 14.15 11.27
C VAL A 95 7.55 14.25 10.51
N ALA A 96 8.58 14.77 11.16
CA ALA A 96 9.89 14.95 10.56
C ALA A 96 10.50 13.58 10.23
N ARG A 97 10.74 13.32 8.94
CA ARG A 97 11.45 12.14 8.46
C ARG A 97 12.77 12.58 7.83
N PRO A 98 13.92 12.00 8.22
CA PRO A 98 15.20 12.36 7.62
C PRO A 98 15.18 12.17 6.10
N ASN A 99 15.68 13.16 5.36
CA ASN A 99 15.85 13.12 3.91
C ASN A 99 14.58 12.88 3.08
N ALA A 100 13.41 13.19 3.62
CA ALA A 100 12.14 13.04 2.92
C ALA A 100 11.41 14.38 2.76
N ARG A 101 10.98 14.69 1.53
CA ARG A 101 10.10 15.83 1.19
C ARG A 101 8.72 15.33 0.72
N TYR A 102 8.21 14.32 1.41
CA TYR A 102 6.91 13.73 1.09
C TYR A 102 5.78 14.73 1.32
N PHE A 103 5.80 15.41 2.47
CA PHE A 103 4.75 16.35 2.85
C PHE A 103 4.52 17.48 1.84
N SER A 104 5.59 18.10 1.35
CA SER A 104 5.51 19.14 0.31
C SER A 104 4.97 18.58 -1.01
N SER A 105 5.33 17.35 -1.36
CA SER A 105 4.83 16.67 -2.56
C SER A 105 3.33 16.33 -2.44
N ALA A 106 2.89 15.87 -1.26
CA ALA A 106 1.50 15.56 -0.99
C ALA A 106 0.63 16.82 -1.09
N VAL A 107 0.99 17.88 -0.35
CA VAL A 107 0.27 19.16 -0.38
C VAL A 107 0.29 19.79 -1.77
N GLY A 108 1.47 19.90 -2.39
CA GLY A 108 1.61 20.50 -3.71
C GLY A 108 0.79 19.75 -4.76
N SER A 109 0.80 18.42 -4.78
CA SER A 109 0.05 17.64 -5.77
C SER A 109 -1.47 17.70 -5.57
N LEU A 110 -1.95 17.92 -4.34
CA LEU A 110 -3.37 18.14 -4.03
C LEU A 110 -3.87 19.48 -4.55
N LEU A 111 -3.04 20.52 -4.44
CA LEU A 111 -3.38 21.88 -4.84
C LEU A 111 -3.11 22.16 -6.32
N HIS A 112 -2.16 21.44 -6.92
CA HIS A 112 -1.79 21.62 -8.32
C HIS A 112 -2.96 21.34 -9.27
N HIS A 113 -3.18 22.27 -10.20
CA HIS A 113 -4.28 22.27 -11.17
C HIS A 113 -5.71 22.35 -10.59
N LEU A 114 -5.88 22.67 -9.30
CA LEU A 114 -7.20 23.09 -8.84
C LEU A 114 -7.55 24.44 -9.46
N SER A 115 -8.74 24.56 -10.03
CA SER A 115 -9.26 25.86 -10.41
C SER A 115 -9.53 26.73 -9.18
N PRO A 116 -9.59 28.06 -9.33
CA PRO A 116 -10.00 28.98 -8.27
C PRO A 116 -11.27 28.55 -7.52
N GLU A 117 -12.28 28.09 -8.26
CA GLU A 117 -13.56 27.66 -7.71
C GLU A 117 -13.44 26.35 -6.94
N GLU A 118 -12.58 25.42 -7.38
CA GLU A 118 -12.35 24.16 -6.67
C GLU A 118 -11.54 24.39 -5.39
N ARG A 119 -10.48 25.21 -5.47
CA ARG A 119 -9.65 25.55 -4.29
C ARG A 119 -10.46 26.26 -3.21
N ALA A 120 -11.39 27.13 -3.60
CA ALA A 120 -12.28 27.84 -2.68
C ALA A 120 -13.27 26.91 -1.93
N ARG A 121 -13.51 25.70 -2.43
CA ARG A 121 -14.39 24.68 -1.82
C ARG A 121 -13.66 23.75 -0.86
N ILE A 122 -12.33 23.84 -0.78
CA ILE A 122 -11.50 22.98 0.03
C ILE A 122 -10.96 23.77 1.22
N HIS A 123 -11.11 23.22 2.43
CA HIS A 123 -10.43 23.73 3.62
C HIS A 123 -9.27 22.80 3.98
N LEU A 124 -8.05 23.29 3.83
CA LEU A 124 -6.83 22.52 4.06
C LEU A 124 -6.31 22.74 5.49
N VAL A 125 -6.36 21.68 6.30
CA VAL A 125 -5.78 21.60 7.64
C VAL A 125 -4.46 20.83 7.58
N LEU A 126 -3.38 21.49 7.96
CA LEU A 126 -2.05 20.89 8.05
C LEU A 126 -1.64 20.78 9.52
N LEU A 127 -1.44 19.57 10.02
CA LEU A 127 -0.93 19.31 11.36
C LEU A 127 0.57 19.00 11.29
N VAL A 128 1.40 19.92 11.80
CA VAL A 128 2.81 19.63 12.07
C VAL A 128 2.89 18.96 13.42
N ALA A 129 2.93 17.63 13.43
CA ALA A 129 2.71 16.78 14.59
C ALA A 129 3.95 16.68 15.49
N HIS A 130 4.52 17.82 15.86
CA HIS A 130 5.59 17.96 16.84
C HIS A 130 5.21 18.98 17.90
N ILE A 131 5.56 18.69 19.16
CA ILE A 131 5.47 19.67 20.25
C ILE A 131 6.28 20.93 19.92
N ASP A 132 7.51 20.75 19.42
CA ASP A 132 8.29 21.85 18.84
C ASP A 132 8.28 21.72 17.31
N GLN A 133 7.47 22.55 16.65
CA GLN A 133 7.28 22.49 15.19
C GLN A 133 8.58 22.80 14.42
N ARG A 134 9.55 23.48 15.05
CA ARG A 134 10.85 23.80 14.44
C ARG A 134 11.67 22.54 14.14
N ASN A 135 11.33 21.41 14.75
CA ASN A 135 11.93 20.11 14.43
C ASN A 135 11.51 19.59 13.04
N HIS A 136 10.43 20.12 12.47
CA HIS A 136 9.94 19.73 11.15
C HIS A 136 10.52 20.63 10.04
N PRO A 137 11.18 20.09 9.01
CA PRO A 137 11.79 20.89 7.93
C PRO A 137 10.81 21.88 7.26
N ALA A 138 9.59 21.41 6.98
CA ALA A 138 8.53 22.23 6.36
C ALA A 138 8.17 23.48 7.17
N TRP A 139 8.39 23.50 8.49
CA TRP A 139 8.14 24.68 9.31
C TRP A 139 9.05 25.85 8.94
N SER A 140 10.35 25.55 8.78
CA SER A 140 11.36 26.55 8.40
C SER A 140 11.27 27.02 6.95
N GLU A 141 10.65 26.23 6.07
CA GLU A 141 10.48 26.59 4.66
C GLU A 141 9.34 27.61 4.44
N GLY A 142 8.46 27.84 5.42
CA GLY A 142 7.48 28.93 5.39
C GLY A 142 6.25 28.71 4.51
N TRP A 143 6.25 27.69 3.64
CA TRP A 143 5.13 27.45 2.72
C TRP A 143 3.87 26.92 3.43
N VAL A 144 4.00 26.26 4.59
CA VAL A 144 2.86 25.70 5.33
C VAL A 144 1.92 26.80 5.84
N GLN A 145 2.48 27.93 6.28
CA GLN A 145 1.73 29.11 6.73
C GLN A 145 1.00 29.78 5.56
N ILE A 146 1.58 29.69 4.36
CA ILE A 146 1.02 30.27 3.15
C ILE A 146 -0.11 29.41 2.59
N LEU A 147 0.08 28.10 2.45
CA LEU A 147 -0.87 27.22 1.74
C LEU A 147 -2.02 26.70 2.61
N ALA A 148 -1.81 26.52 3.92
CA ALA A 148 -2.85 26.01 4.81
C ALA A 148 -3.96 27.05 5.02
N ASP A 149 -5.20 26.57 5.08
CA ASP A 149 -6.32 27.35 5.63
C ASP A 149 -6.28 27.32 7.16
N THR A 150 -5.85 26.20 7.73
CA THR A 150 -5.57 26.06 9.17
C THR A 150 -4.27 25.32 9.36
N LEU A 151 -3.31 25.98 9.99
CA LEU A 151 -2.07 25.33 10.45
C LEU A 151 -2.31 24.89 11.89
N LEU A 152 -2.47 23.58 12.08
CA LEU A 152 -2.81 22.99 13.36
C LEU A 152 -1.53 22.67 14.16
N THR A 153 -1.57 23.05 15.43
CA THR A 153 -0.48 22.89 16.40
C THR A 153 -1.08 22.49 17.76
N TYR A 154 -0.25 22.02 18.67
CA TYR A 154 -0.67 21.60 20.02
C TYR A 154 -0.70 22.74 21.04
N ASP A 155 -0.20 23.93 20.68
CA ASP A 155 -0.08 25.10 21.57
C ASP A 155 -1.42 25.67 22.06
N THR A 156 -2.50 25.38 21.35
CA THR A 156 -3.86 25.78 21.71
C THR A 156 -4.59 24.76 22.60
N LEU A 157 -3.98 23.61 22.86
CA LEU A 157 -4.57 22.56 23.71
C LEU A 157 -4.41 22.90 25.20
N PRO A 158 -5.27 22.36 26.08
CA PRO A 158 -5.07 22.46 27.53
C PRO A 158 -3.71 21.87 27.95
N ASP A 159 -3.07 22.47 28.96
CA ASP A 159 -1.74 22.05 29.43
C ASP A 159 -1.63 20.54 29.72
N ALA A 160 -2.68 19.95 30.31
CA ALA A 160 -2.72 18.51 30.59
C ALA A 160 -2.69 17.64 29.31
N GLU A 161 -3.28 18.12 28.22
CA GLU A 161 -3.20 17.42 26.93
C GLU A 161 -1.85 17.61 26.27
N ILE A 162 -1.28 18.83 26.34
CA ILE A 162 0.08 19.09 25.86
C ILE A 162 1.08 18.16 26.54
N ASP A 163 0.99 17.99 27.86
CA ASP A 163 1.88 17.12 28.61
C ASP A 163 1.70 15.65 28.22
N ARG A 164 0.46 15.21 27.97
CA ARG A 164 0.21 13.88 27.43
C ARG A 164 0.80 13.67 26.04
N VAL A 165 0.73 14.67 25.16
CA VAL A 165 1.35 14.59 23.82
C VAL A 165 2.88 14.54 23.92
N LYS A 166 3.48 15.36 24.81
CA LYS A 166 4.92 15.30 25.11
C LYS A 166 5.34 13.89 25.55
N GLU A 167 4.62 13.29 26.49
CA GLU A 167 4.88 11.93 26.97
C GLU A 167 4.80 10.86 25.87
N MET A 168 3.96 11.07 24.83
CA MET A 168 3.88 10.15 23.70
C MET A 168 4.98 10.40 22.65
N GLU A 169 5.54 11.61 22.57
CA GLU A 169 6.57 12.00 21.59
C GLU A 169 8.01 11.72 22.04
N VAL A 170 8.28 11.65 23.35
CA VAL A 170 9.64 11.35 23.85
C VAL A 170 10.21 10.06 23.27
N GLU A 171 11.55 9.95 23.23
CA GLU A 171 12.24 8.75 22.76
C GLU A 171 11.79 7.51 23.56
N GLY A 172 11.37 6.45 22.85
CA GLY A 172 10.77 5.26 23.47
C GLY A 172 9.29 5.43 23.90
N GLY A 173 8.68 6.57 23.59
CA GLY A 173 7.27 6.88 23.83
C GLY A 173 6.29 6.08 22.96
N GLU A 174 4.99 6.26 23.22
CA GLU A 174 3.91 5.53 22.55
C GLU A 174 3.57 6.12 21.17
N TYR A 175 4.51 6.06 20.22
CA TYR A 175 4.33 6.62 18.86
C TYR A 175 3.03 6.19 18.18
N ARG A 176 2.63 4.92 18.36
CA ARG A 176 1.36 4.41 17.81
C ARG A 176 0.14 5.10 18.42
N ARG A 177 0.16 5.39 19.72
CA ARG A 177 -0.92 6.10 20.41
C ARG A 177 -0.92 7.56 20.02
N LYS A 178 0.27 8.17 19.87
CA LYS A 178 0.40 9.53 19.34
C LYS A 178 -0.23 9.64 17.95
N GLY A 179 0.09 8.75 17.03
CA GLY A 179 -0.49 8.76 15.68
C GLY A 179 -2.02 8.68 15.70
N LEU A 180 -2.62 7.82 16.54
CA LEU A 180 -4.08 7.78 16.71
C LEU A 180 -4.65 9.08 17.28
N TYR A 181 -3.96 9.70 18.23
CA TYR A 181 -4.35 11.00 18.78
C TYR A 181 -4.26 12.10 17.72
N ASP A 182 -3.17 12.15 16.96
CA ASP A 182 -2.94 13.14 15.89
C ASP A 182 -4.06 13.06 14.83
N TYR A 183 -4.42 11.84 14.43
CA TYR A 183 -5.55 11.61 13.52
C TYR A 183 -6.89 12.04 14.10
N ALA A 184 -7.14 11.75 15.38
CA ALA A 184 -8.37 12.17 16.04
C ALA A 184 -8.46 13.70 16.15
N TYR A 185 -7.36 14.36 16.52
CA TYR A 185 -7.28 15.82 16.64
C TYR A 185 -7.50 16.53 15.29
N LEU A 186 -6.87 15.99 14.24
CA LEU A 186 -7.04 16.47 12.87
C LEU A 186 -8.48 16.27 12.36
N LEU A 187 -9.07 15.11 12.62
CA LEU A 187 -10.46 14.82 12.25
C LEU A 187 -11.45 15.73 12.97
N ASP A 188 -11.28 15.93 14.28
CA ASP A 188 -12.13 16.82 15.07
C ASP A 188 -12.03 18.27 14.56
N THR A 189 -10.80 18.74 14.28
CA THR A 189 -10.58 20.05 13.65
C THR A 189 -11.32 20.18 12.33
N CYS A 190 -11.25 19.16 11.47
CA CYS A 190 -11.99 19.16 10.21
C CYS A 190 -13.51 19.15 10.41
N MET A 191 -14.04 18.41 11.38
CA MET A 191 -15.47 18.39 11.69
C MET A 191 -15.99 19.75 12.14
N GLN A 192 -15.17 20.53 12.87
CA GLN A 192 -15.52 21.87 13.33
C GLN A 192 -15.63 22.91 12.19
N THR A 193 -15.07 22.62 11.00
CA THR A 193 -15.20 23.52 9.83
C THR A 193 -16.61 23.58 9.24
N GLY A 194 -17.48 22.62 9.59
CA GLY A 194 -18.81 22.49 9.00
C GLY A 194 -18.82 21.88 7.60
N ALA A 195 -17.68 21.36 7.11
CA ALA A 195 -17.63 20.64 5.85
C ALA A 195 -18.50 19.37 5.88
N PRO A 196 -19.32 19.10 4.85
CA PRO A 196 -20.10 17.86 4.79
C PRO A 196 -19.24 16.62 4.56
N ASN A 197 -18.02 16.79 4.05
CA ASN A 197 -17.08 15.71 3.78
C ASN A 197 -15.71 16.00 4.41
N VAL A 198 -15.09 14.97 4.97
CA VAL A 198 -13.73 15.03 5.49
C VAL A 198 -12.85 14.00 4.80
N LEU A 199 -11.67 14.42 4.36
CA LEU A 199 -10.63 13.57 3.81
C LEU A 199 -9.38 13.70 4.67
N VAL A 200 -8.95 12.60 5.29
CA VAL A 200 -7.71 12.54 6.06
C VAL A 200 -6.68 11.76 5.24
N LEU A 201 -5.49 12.33 5.07
CA LEU A 201 -4.40 11.76 4.26
C LEU A 201 -3.10 11.66 5.07
N GLU A 202 -2.29 10.67 4.72
CA GLU A 202 -0.88 10.58 5.12
C GLU A 202 -0.04 11.64 4.36
N ASP A 203 1.11 11.99 4.91
CA ASP A 203 2.07 12.93 4.32
C ASP A 203 2.84 12.38 3.10
N ASP A 204 2.70 11.08 2.79
CA ASP A 204 3.42 10.38 1.73
C ASP A 204 2.56 9.90 0.55
N VAL A 205 1.44 10.58 0.34
CA VAL A 205 0.58 10.42 -0.83
C VAL A 205 0.96 11.35 -1.97
N VAL A 206 0.51 11.02 -3.19
CA VAL A 206 0.59 11.91 -4.36
C VAL A 206 -0.76 11.89 -5.06
N ALA A 207 -1.41 13.06 -5.16
CA ALA A 207 -2.70 13.18 -5.80
C ALA A 207 -2.57 13.14 -7.32
N MET A 208 -3.46 12.38 -7.96
CA MET A 208 -3.57 12.35 -9.42
C MET A 208 -4.17 13.66 -9.94
N ASP A 209 -3.90 13.99 -11.20
CA ASP A 209 -4.58 15.09 -11.88
C ASP A 209 -6.10 14.88 -11.92
N GLY A 210 -6.85 15.96 -11.66
CA GLY A 210 -8.31 15.95 -11.58
C GLY A 210 -8.89 15.11 -10.43
N TRP A 211 -8.12 14.84 -9.36
CA TRP A 211 -8.58 14.05 -8.22
C TRP A 211 -9.87 14.60 -7.60
N PHE A 212 -9.99 15.93 -7.44
CA PHE A 212 -11.10 16.55 -6.71
C PHE A 212 -12.45 16.27 -7.39
N ALA A 213 -12.55 16.51 -8.70
CA ALA A 213 -13.75 16.21 -9.47
C ALA A 213 -14.13 14.71 -9.41
N ARG A 214 -13.12 13.82 -9.47
CA ARG A 214 -13.34 12.37 -9.37
C ARG A 214 -13.84 11.96 -7.99
N THR A 215 -13.24 12.50 -6.93
CA THR A 215 -13.66 12.26 -5.54
C THR A 215 -15.08 12.76 -5.32
N ARG A 216 -15.43 13.96 -5.79
CA ARG A 216 -16.79 14.50 -5.68
C ARG A 216 -17.81 13.59 -6.36
N ALA A 217 -17.54 13.15 -7.59
CA ALA A 217 -18.40 12.22 -8.31
C ALA A 217 -18.56 10.88 -7.57
N ALA A 218 -17.46 10.35 -7.01
CA ALA A 218 -17.49 9.10 -6.23
C ALA A 218 -18.29 9.23 -4.93
N VAL A 219 -18.14 10.34 -4.19
CA VAL A 219 -18.91 10.62 -2.98
C VAL A 219 -20.40 10.76 -3.29
N GLN A 220 -20.75 11.49 -4.36
CA GLN A 220 -22.14 11.60 -4.82
C GLN A 220 -22.74 10.23 -5.18
N ALA A 221 -21.98 9.40 -5.90
CA ALA A 221 -22.40 8.04 -6.20
C ALA A 221 -22.56 7.20 -4.92
N ALA A 222 -21.64 7.30 -3.97
CA ALA A 222 -21.71 6.58 -2.70
C ALA A 222 -22.96 6.96 -1.89
N HIS A 223 -23.32 8.25 -1.81
CA HIS A 223 -24.56 8.68 -1.16
C HIS A 223 -25.81 8.08 -1.80
N SER A 224 -25.80 7.88 -3.13
CA SER A 224 -26.95 7.30 -3.84
C SER A 224 -27.20 5.82 -3.52
N VAL A 225 -26.20 5.10 -2.97
CA VAL A 225 -26.31 3.68 -2.60
C VAL A 225 -27.18 3.48 -1.35
N GLY A 226 -27.43 4.53 -0.56
CA GLY A 226 -28.33 4.46 0.61
C GLY A 226 -27.83 3.54 1.73
N LYS A 227 -26.51 3.38 1.86
CA LYS A 227 -25.87 2.64 2.96
C LYS A 227 -25.22 3.63 3.92
N ASP A 228 -25.35 3.35 5.23
CA ASP A 228 -24.80 4.21 6.28
C ASP A 228 -23.26 4.20 6.30
N TRP A 229 -22.63 3.12 5.80
CA TRP A 229 -21.19 3.01 5.68
C TRP A 229 -20.80 2.14 4.49
N LEU A 230 -19.63 2.45 3.92
CA LEU A 230 -18.98 1.67 2.88
C LEU A 230 -17.52 1.48 3.27
N TYR A 231 -17.02 0.25 3.17
CA TYR A 231 -15.61 -0.05 3.36
C TYR A 231 -15.00 -0.46 2.04
N LEU A 232 -14.01 0.30 1.58
CA LEU A 232 -13.25 0.03 0.37
C LEU A 232 -11.77 -0.09 0.70
N ARG A 233 -11.22 -1.31 0.52
CA ARG A 233 -9.78 -1.59 0.66
C ARG A 233 -9.17 -1.66 -0.74
N LEU A 234 -8.39 -0.65 -1.12
CA LEU A 234 -7.78 -0.55 -2.45
C LEU A 234 -6.40 -1.23 -2.53
N PHE A 235 -5.68 -1.28 -1.41
CA PHE A 235 -4.32 -1.81 -1.36
C PHE A 235 -4.15 -2.76 -0.16
N TYR A 236 -3.24 -3.72 -0.31
CA TYR A 236 -2.78 -4.61 0.75
C TYR A 236 -1.35 -4.21 1.12
N THR A 237 -1.08 -3.94 2.40
CA THR A 237 0.27 -3.67 2.90
C THR A 237 0.87 -4.96 3.49
N ASP A 238 1.95 -5.44 2.88
CA ASP A 238 2.61 -6.72 3.20
C ASP A 238 3.05 -6.82 4.67
N THR A 239 3.61 -5.73 5.21
CA THR A 239 4.22 -5.68 6.55
C THR A 239 3.23 -5.91 7.69
N PHE A 240 1.93 -5.66 7.48
CA PHE A 240 0.90 -5.79 8.52
C PHE A 240 0.04 -7.06 8.40
N MET A 241 0.26 -7.86 7.34
CA MET A 241 -0.56 -9.05 7.07
C MET A 241 0.25 -10.24 6.57
N GLY A 242 1.22 -10.69 7.38
CA GLY A 242 1.73 -12.06 7.22
C GLY A 242 0.54 -13.01 7.05
N TRP A 243 0.49 -13.72 5.91
CA TRP A 243 -0.55 -14.70 5.55
C TRP A 243 -1.94 -14.39 6.12
N ASN A 244 -2.48 -13.25 5.71
CA ASN A 244 -3.82 -12.72 6.00
C ASN A 244 -4.71 -13.62 6.89
N GLY A 245 -4.76 -13.33 8.19
CA GLY A 245 -5.57 -14.07 9.16
C GLY A 245 -7.07 -14.10 8.84
N GLU A 246 -7.56 -13.20 7.97
CA GLU A 246 -8.95 -13.13 7.51
C GLU A 246 -9.29 -14.19 6.44
N SER A 247 -8.31 -14.76 5.72
CA SER A 247 -8.56 -15.65 4.56
C SER A 247 -7.61 -16.85 4.43
N TRP A 248 -6.80 -17.13 5.47
CA TRP A 248 -5.84 -18.23 5.46
C TRP A 248 -6.45 -19.59 5.11
N GLY A 249 -7.70 -19.85 5.56
CA GLY A 249 -8.42 -21.10 5.27
C GLY A 249 -8.71 -21.28 3.78
N THR A 250 -9.12 -20.20 3.11
CA THR A 250 -9.37 -20.18 1.66
C THR A 250 -8.07 -20.43 0.88
N TYR A 251 -6.97 -19.80 1.29
CA TYR A 251 -5.67 -20.00 0.66
C TYR A 251 -5.15 -21.42 0.85
N LEU A 252 -5.28 -21.97 2.06
CA LEU A 252 -4.92 -23.36 2.35
C LEU A 252 -5.75 -24.34 1.53
N PHE A 253 -7.07 -24.12 1.43
CA PHE A 253 -7.97 -24.95 0.65
C PHE A 253 -7.55 -24.98 -0.83
N HIS A 254 -7.35 -23.83 -1.47
CA HIS A 254 -6.92 -23.78 -2.88
C HIS A 254 -5.51 -24.33 -3.09
N SER A 255 -4.61 -24.14 -2.12
CA SER A 255 -3.26 -24.74 -2.15
C SER A 255 -3.33 -26.27 -2.12
N VAL A 256 -4.16 -26.84 -1.24
CA VAL A 256 -4.40 -28.29 -1.15
C VAL A 256 -5.07 -28.81 -2.43
N GLN A 257 -6.06 -28.10 -2.97
CA GLN A 257 -6.68 -28.47 -4.25
C GLN A 257 -5.64 -28.53 -5.38
N ALA A 258 -4.78 -27.51 -5.50
CA ALA A 258 -3.72 -27.48 -6.50
C ALA A 258 -2.74 -28.65 -6.31
N ALA A 259 -2.32 -28.93 -5.06
CA ALA A 259 -1.45 -30.06 -4.73
C ALA A 259 -2.08 -31.40 -5.16
N LEU A 260 -3.36 -31.60 -4.83
CA LEU A 260 -4.10 -32.82 -5.16
C LEU A 260 -4.26 -33.00 -6.67
N LEU A 261 -4.54 -31.92 -7.42
CA LEU A 261 -4.64 -31.98 -8.88
C LEU A 261 -3.33 -32.45 -9.52
N VAL A 262 -2.19 -31.94 -9.04
CA VAL A 262 -0.86 -32.39 -9.50
C VAL A 262 -0.60 -33.85 -9.11
N ALA A 263 -0.93 -34.25 -7.88
CA ALA A 263 -0.77 -35.62 -7.41
C ALA A 263 -1.64 -36.62 -8.21
N ILE A 264 -2.88 -36.25 -8.53
CA ILE A 264 -3.79 -37.08 -9.33
C ILE A 264 -3.30 -37.18 -10.77
N ALA A 265 -2.92 -36.07 -11.39
CA ALA A 265 -2.41 -36.05 -12.77
C ALA A 265 -1.16 -36.94 -12.91
N THR A 266 -0.24 -36.85 -11.95
CA THR A 266 0.97 -37.71 -11.92
C THR A 266 0.61 -39.18 -11.71
N ALA A 267 -0.29 -39.50 -10.78
CA ALA A 267 -0.75 -40.87 -10.55
C ALA A 267 -1.44 -41.50 -11.78
N LEU A 268 -2.31 -40.74 -12.46
CA LEU A 268 -2.97 -41.18 -13.69
C LEU A 268 -1.98 -41.39 -14.84
N ALA A 269 -0.99 -40.51 -15.00
CA ALA A 269 0.07 -40.69 -16.00
C ALA A 269 0.90 -41.96 -15.71
N HIS A 270 1.21 -42.23 -14.43
CA HIS A 270 1.87 -43.47 -14.02
C HIS A 270 1.00 -44.72 -14.27
N PHE A 271 -0.31 -44.65 -13.99
CA PHE A 271 -1.21 -45.77 -14.25
C PHE A 271 -1.37 -46.05 -15.75
N ALA A 272 -1.52 -45.01 -16.58
CA ALA A 272 -1.62 -45.13 -18.03
C ALA A 272 -0.35 -45.74 -18.65
N THR A 273 0.83 -45.36 -18.15
CA THR A 273 2.11 -45.95 -18.58
C THR A 273 2.23 -47.42 -18.16
N PHE A 274 1.85 -47.77 -16.92
CA PHE A 274 1.84 -49.15 -16.41
C PHE A 274 0.89 -50.06 -17.19
N ARG A 275 -0.33 -49.59 -17.47
CA ARG A 275 -1.35 -50.36 -18.20
C ARG A 275 -0.95 -50.60 -19.66
N SER A 276 -0.27 -49.65 -20.29
CA SER A 276 0.31 -49.88 -21.61
C SER A 276 1.40 -50.95 -21.56
N SER A 277 2.28 -50.93 -20.54
CA SER A 277 3.41 -51.86 -20.40
C SER A 277 3.03 -53.33 -20.16
N ASN A 278 1.84 -53.59 -19.63
CA ASN A 278 1.38 -54.94 -19.26
C ASN A 278 0.60 -55.68 -20.37
N GLN A 279 0.62 -55.19 -21.62
CA GLN A 279 0.07 -55.92 -22.78
C GLN A 279 1.08 -56.87 -23.47
N GLY A 280 2.21 -57.21 -22.83
CA GLY A 280 3.12 -58.29 -23.25
C GLY A 280 3.04 -59.49 -22.29
N PRO A 281 3.14 -60.75 -22.77
CA PRO A 281 2.90 -61.91 -21.93
C PRO A 281 4.14 -62.25 -21.09
N SER A 282 4.11 -61.98 -19.79
CA SER A 282 4.71 -62.86 -18.78
C SER A 282 4.44 -62.34 -17.37
N LEU A 283 3.85 -63.20 -16.52
CA LEU A 283 3.76 -63.03 -15.08
C LEU A 283 5.15 -62.84 -14.45
N ARG A 284 5.36 -61.72 -13.75
CA ARG A 284 6.11 -61.70 -12.48
C ARG A 284 5.37 -60.79 -11.48
N LEU A 285 4.80 -61.42 -10.46
CA LEU A 285 4.27 -60.75 -9.27
C LEU A 285 5.43 -60.08 -8.50
N HIS A 286 5.64 -58.79 -8.72
CA HIS A 286 6.12 -57.91 -7.66
C HIS A 286 5.06 -56.82 -7.48
N GLY A 287 4.57 -56.70 -6.25
CA GLY A 287 3.39 -55.91 -5.92
C GLY A 287 3.53 -54.42 -6.28
N PRO A 288 2.43 -53.75 -6.67
CA PRO A 288 2.45 -52.35 -7.13
C PRO A 288 2.82 -51.33 -6.05
N LEU A 289 2.80 -51.69 -4.76
CA LEU A 289 3.12 -50.77 -3.66
C LEU A 289 4.62 -50.44 -3.53
N ASP A 290 5.53 -51.38 -3.81
CA ASP A 290 6.98 -51.18 -3.53
C ASP A 290 7.67 -50.23 -4.51
N ARG A 291 7.11 -50.02 -5.70
CA ARG A 291 7.70 -49.14 -6.73
C ARG A 291 7.07 -47.76 -6.83
N ALA A 292 5.84 -47.57 -6.34
CA ALA A 292 5.16 -46.28 -6.36
C ALA A 292 5.57 -45.39 -5.16
N ALA A 293 5.94 -46.01 -4.04
CA ALA A 293 6.29 -45.29 -2.81
C ALA A 293 7.45 -44.27 -3.01
N PRO A 294 8.58 -44.59 -3.66
CA PRO A 294 9.69 -43.65 -3.78
C PRO A 294 9.37 -42.42 -4.63
N SER A 295 8.56 -42.59 -5.70
CA SER A 295 8.22 -41.51 -6.64
C SER A 295 7.16 -40.56 -6.09
N ILE A 296 6.17 -41.09 -5.36
CA ILE A 296 5.18 -40.28 -4.63
C ILE A 296 5.88 -39.51 -3.49
N ILE A 297 6.79 -40.16 -2.75
CA ILE A 297 7.60 -39.52 -1.72
C ILE A 297 8.49 -38.42 -2.32
N PHE A 298 9.07 -38.63 -3.51
CA PHE A 298 9.88 -37.61 -4.19
C PHE A 298 9.03 -36.42 -4.67
N GLY A 299 7.84 -36.66 -5.23
CA GLY A 299 6.89 -35.61 -5.59
C GLY A 299 6.43 -34.78 -4.39
N TYR A 300 6.11 -35.44 -3.27
CA TYR A 300 5.76 -34.78 -2.01
C TYR A 300 6.93 -34.01 -1.41
N ARG A 301 8.16 -34.54 -1.47
CA ARG A 301 9.37 -33.84 -0.99
C ARG A 301 9.75 -32.64 -1.86
N ALA A 302 9.57 -32.73 -3.18
CA ALA A 302 9.78 -31.61 -4.08
C ALA A 302 8.72 -30.52 -3.87
N TYR A 303 7.45 -30.90 -3.68
CA TYR A 303 6.37 -29.97 -3.36
C TYR A 303 6.56 -29.32 -1.98
N ALA A 304 6.86 -30.11 -0.95
CA ALA A 304 7.15 -29.61 0.40
C ALA A 304 8.43 -28.76 0.45
N GLY A 305 9.45 -29.09 -0.35
CA GLY A 305 10.67 -28.30 -0.49
C GLY A 305 10.42 -26.94 -1.15
N VAL A 306 9.56 -26.90 -2.19
CA VAL A 306 9.09 -25.64 -2.77
C VAL A 306 8.30 -24.84 -1.72
N TRP A 307 7.41 -25.47 -0.96
CA TRP A 307 6.66 -24.80 0.10
C TRP A 307 7.53 -24.26 1.25
N LEU A 308 8.57 -25.00 1.67
CA LEU A 308 9.53 -24.56 2.67
C LEU A 308 10.46 -23.44 2.16
N LEU A 309 10.75 -23.40 0.85
CA LEU A 309 11.50 -22.31 0.22
C LEU A 309 10.64 -21.06 -0.01
N LEU A 310 9.32 -21.23 -0.16
CA LEU A 310 8.34 -20.14 -0.30
C LEU A 310 7.86 -19.60 1.07
N ALA A 311 7.91 -20.41 2.12
CA ALA A 311 7.60 -19.99 3.49
C ALA A 311 8.77 -19.17 4.05
N ARG A 312 8.65 -17.83 4.02
CA ARG A 312 9.59 -16.98 4.74
C ARG A 312 9.50 -17.29 6.24
N PRO A 313 10.62 -17.57 6.95
CA PRO A 313 10.67 -17.29 8.37
C PRO A 313 10.43 -15.79 8.55
N ALA A 314 9.59 -15.43 9.53
CA ALA A 314 9.33 -14.03 9.87
C ALA A 314 10.67 -13.30 10.02
N ILE A 315 10.89 -12.27 9.20
CA ILE A 315 12.06 -11.41 9.31
C ILE A 315 11.98 -10.79 10.73
N PRO A 316 13.01 -10.95 11.58
CA PRO A 316 13.00 -10.31 12.89
C PRO A 316 12.85 -8.81 12.69
N ARG A 317 11.96 -8.19 13.49
CA ARG A 317 11.75 -6.74 13.51
C ARG A 317 13.11 -6.03 13.52
N GLN A 318 13.47 -5.37 12.42
CA GLN A 318 14.33 -4.21 12.55
C GLN A 318 13.47 -3.15 13.22
N GLN A 319 13.74 -2.92 14.51
CA GLN A 319 13.37 -1.66 15.15
C GLN A 319 14.10 -0.58 14.37
N SER A 320 13.37 0.12 13.50
CA SER A 320 13.83 1.38 12.94
C SER A 320 13.80 2.39 14.09
N THR A 321 14.99 2.75 14.56
CA THR A 321 15.30 3.99 15.27
C THR A 321 14.94 5.19 14.41
#